data_AF-A0A8T7APU3-F1
#
_entry.id   AF-A0A8T7APU3-F1
#
_cell.length_a   1.000
_cell.length_b   1.000
_cell.length_c   1.000
_cell.angle_alpha   90.00
_cell.angle_beta   90.00
_cell.angle_gamma   90.00
#
_symmetry.space_group_name_H-M   'P 1'
#
loop_
_entity.id
_entity.type
_entity.pdbx_description
1 polymer ?
#
loop_
_entity_poly.entity_id
_entity_poly.type
_entity_poly.pdbx_seq_one_letter_code
_entity_poly.pdbx_strand_id
1 'polypeptide(L)'
;MMLNEIWDTLQREGKRMMTASLRELNEDSQRFEDFSVLSDGMLLDFSKEKVDRKVMQELQNLASASQITESRSRLFGGETINFTEQRRVLHMALRRGV
;
A
#
# COMPACT_ATOMS: atom_id res chain seq x y z
N MET A 1 7.01 -2.63 16.73
CA MET A 1 7.75 -1.41 16.34
C MET A 1 6.80 -0.24 16.38
N MET A 2 7.28 0.92 16.81
CA MET A 2 6.50 2.17 16.77
C MET A 2 6.43 2.69 15.33
N LEU A 3 5.38 3.45 14.99
CA LEU A 3 5.18 3.98 13.62
C LEU A 3 6.38 4.80 13.12
N ASN A 4 7.03 5.57 14.01
CA ASN A 4 8.23 6.33 13.70
C ASN A 4 9.42 5.42 13.30
N GLU A 5 9.60 4.27 13.96
CA GLU A 5 10.70 3.34 13.65
C GLU A 5 10.52 2.68 12.27
N ILE A 6 9.27 2.35 11.92
CA ILE A 6 8.91 1.82 10.60
C ILE A 6 9.16 2.90 9.53
N TRP A 7 8.76 4.14 9.80
CA TRP A 7 8.97 5.26 8.90
C TRP A 7 10.46 5.54 8.66
N ASP A 8 11.27 5.60 9.71
CA ASP A 8 12.73 5.79 9.61
C ASP A 8 13.38 4.66 8.81
N THR A 9 12.88 3.43 8.97
CA THR A 9 13.34 2.28 8.18
C THR A 9 12.99 2.45 6.72
N LEU A 10 11.75 2.78 6.38
CA LEU A 10 11.32 3.06 5.00
C LEU A 10 12.13 4.19 4.35
N GLN A 11 12.46 5.25 5.10
CA GLN A 11 13.32 6.32 4.58
C GLN A 11 14.73 5.83 4.22
N ARG A 12 15.33 4.95 5.04
CA ARG A 12 16.63 4.32 4.73
C ARG A 12 16.53 3.40 3.52
N GLU A 13 15.50 2.56 3.46
CA GLU A 13 15.28 1.65 2.33
C GLU A 13 14.98 2.41 1.04
N GLY A 14 14.26 3.54 1.11
CA GLY A 14 14.06 4.44 -0.01
C GLY A 14 15.38 5.02 -0.53
N LYS A 15 16.28 5.45 0.37
CA LYS A 15 17.63 5.89 0.00
C LYS A 15 18.44 4.77 -0.66
N ARG A 16 18.37 3.55 -0.14
CA ARG A 16 19.00 2.36 -0.75
C ARG A 16 18.43 2.06 -2.15
N MET A 17 17.12 2.19 -2.35
CA MET A 17 16.48 2.00 -3.65
C MET A 17 16.82 3.10 -4.66
N MET A 18 17.10 4.33 -4.20
CA MET A 18 17.56 5.39 -5.10
C MET A 18 18.88 5.05 -5.79
N THR A 19 19.78 4.30 -5.14
CA THR A 19 21.06 3.89 -5.73
C THR A 19 20.96 2.68 -6.66
N ALA A 20 19.92 1.85 -6.51
CA ALA A 20 19.68 0.71 -7.40
C ALA A 20 19.17 1.17 -8.78
N SER A 21 19.61 0.52 -9.85
CA SER A 21 19.03 0.72 -11.17
C SER A 21 17.83 -0.20 -11.40
N LEU A 22 16.82 0.26 -12.14
CA LEU A 22 15.71 -0.61 -12.54
C LEU A 22 16.17 -1.74 -13.47
N ARG A 23 17.26 -1.54 -14.22
CA ARG A 23 17.82 -2.58 -15.07
C ARG A 23 18.28 -3.78 -14.25
N GLU A 24 19.11 -3.54 -13.23
CA GLU A 24 19.62 -4.59 -12.33
C GLU A 24 18.48 -5.27 -11.59
N LEU A 25 17.50 -4.50 -11.10
CA LEU A 25 16.34 -5.08 -10.43
C LEU A 25 15.58 -6.03 -11.37
N ASN A 26 15.42 -5.68 -12.65
CA ASN A 26 14.74 -6.51 -13.64
C ASN A 26 15.57 -7.69 -14.19
N GLU A 27 16.79 -7.92 -13.69
CA GLU A 27 17.54 -9.16 -14.00
C GLU A 27 16.94 -10.38 -13.29
N ASP A 28 16.18 -10.17 -12.21
CA ASP A 28 15.42 -11.22 -11.55
C ASP A 28 14.22 -11.65 -12.41
N SER A 29 14.32 -12.84 -12.98
CA SER A 29 13.27 -13.45 -13.81
C SER A 29 11.91 -13.61 -13.11
N GLN A 30 11.88 -13.67 -11.77
CA GLN A 30 10.64 -13.80 -10.99
C GLN A 30 10.02 -12.45 -10.63
N ARG A 31 10.70 -11.33 -10.92
CA ARG A 31 10.27 -10.00 -10.48
C ARG A 31 8.89 -9.61 -10.99
N PHE A 32 8.55 -9.96 -12.22
CA PHE A 32 7.22 -9.66 -12.73
C PHE A 32 6.12 -10.34 -11.91
N GLU A 33 6.32 -11.62 -11.58
CA GLU A 33 5.37 -12.42 -10.81
C GLU A 33 5.27 -11.96 -9.36
N ASP A 34 6.41 -11.66 -8.73
CA ASP A 34 6.49 -11.20 -7.33
C ASP A 34 5.91 -9.81 -7.11
N PHE A 35 5.96 -8.94 -8.13
CA PHE A 35 5.57 -7.53 -8.04
C PHE A 35 4.43 -7.18 -9.01
N SER A 36 3.55 -8.14 -9.27
CA SER A 36 2.29 -7.89 -9.96
C SER A 36 1.12 -8.56 -9.25
N VAL A 37 -0.06 -7.99 -9.39
CA VAL A 37 -1.31 -8.56 -8.88
C VAL A 37 -2.36 -8.55 -9.98
N LEU A 38 -2.96 -9.70 -10.24
CA LEU A 38 -4.12 -9.84 -11.13
C LEU A 38 -5.37 -10.02 -10.28
N SER A 39 -6.33 -9.09 -10.41
CA SER A 39 -7.63 -9.17 -9.72
C SER A 39 -8.72 -8.70 -10.67
N ASP A 40 -9.83 -9.44 -10.75
CA ASP A 40 -11.02 -9.07 -11.55
C ASP A 40 -10.70 -8.71 -13.01
N GLY A 41 -9.74 -9.41 -13.62
CA GLY A 41 -9.29 -9.15 -15.00
C GLY A 41 -8.41 -7.91 -15.17
N MET A 42 -8.07 -7.21 -14.08
CA MET A 42 -7.16 -6.07 -14.07
C MET A 42 -5.79 -6.49 -13.52
N LEU A 43 -4.75 -6.25 -14.31
CA LEU A 43 -3.35 -6.43 -13.91
C LEU A 43 -2.80 -5.11 -13.35
N LEU A 44 -2.30 -5.15 -12.13
CA LEU A 44 -1.47 -4.11 -11.54
C LEU A 44 -0.02 -4.60 -11.51
N ASP A 45 0.83 -4.06 -12.38
CA ASP A 45 2.27 -4.35 -12.48
C ASP A 45 3.07 -3.23 -11.81
N PHE A 46 3.75 -3.55 -10.71
CA PHE A 46 4.71 -2.66 -10.03
C PHE A 46 6.14 -3.24 -10.05
N SER A 47 6.42 -4.21 -10.93
CA SER A 47 7.76 -4.77 -11.15
C SER A 47 8.76 -3.72 -11.65
N LYS A 48 8.26 -2.68 -12.32
CA LYS A 48 9.06 -1.57 -12.86
C LYS A 48 9.26 -0.42 -11.88
N GLU A 49 8.84 -0.59 -10.62
CA GLU A 49 9.07 0.37 -9.55
C GLU A 49 10.34 0.04 -8.76
N LYS A 50 10.88 1.05 -8.07
CA LYS A 50 12.08 0.90 -7.20
C LYS A 50 11.72 0.28 -5.86
N VAL A 51 11.28 -0.97 -5.89
CA VAL A 51 10.91 -1.77 -4.72
C VAL A 51 11.55 -3.15 -4.77
N ASP A 52 11.85 -3.70 -3.60
CA ASP A 52 12.20 -5.11 -3.42
C ASP A 52 11.35 -5.72 -2.28
N ARG A 53 11.57 -7.01 -1.98
CA ARG A 53 10.77 -7.71 -0.96
C ARG A 53 10.89 -7.04 0.41
N LYS A 54 12.03 -6.44 0.75
CA LYS A 54 12.24 -5.75 2.02
C LYS A 54 11.41 -4.45 2.05
N VAL A 55 11.46 -3.65 0.98
CA VAL A 55 10.64 -2.43 0.87
C VAL A 55 9.15 -2.77 0.95
N MET A 56 8.68 -3.78 0.21
CA MET A 56 7.28 -4.21 0.24
C MET A 56 6.86 -4.69 1.63
N GLN A 57 7.72 -5.40 2.35
CA GLN A 57 7.43 -5.81 3.73
C GLN A 57 7.28 -4.60 4.66
N GLU A 58 8.16 -3.61 4.55
CA GLU A 58 8.07 -2.42 5.42
C GLU A 58 6.88 -1.52 5.08
N LEU A 59 6.48 -1.43 3.80
CA LEU A 59 5.26 -0.75 3.40
C LEU A 59 4.01 -1.44 3.98
N GLN A 60 3.98 -2.77 3.99
CA GLN A 60 2.91 -3.54 4.64
C GLN A 60 2.89 -3.36 6.16
N ASN A 61 4.06 -3.33 6.80
CA ASN A 61 4.20 -3.02 8.22
C ASN A 61 3.64 -1.62 8.53
N LEU A 62 3.96 -0.62 7.71
CA LEU A 62 3.44 0.74 7.87
C LEU A 62 1.91 0.78 7.71
N ALA A 63 1.37 0.11 6.70
CA ALA A 63 -0.07 0.05 6.46
C ALA A 63 -0.81 -0.58 7.65
N SER A 64 -0.25 -1.66 8.21
CA SER A 64 -0.80 -2.35 9.39
C SER A 64 -0.72 -1.46 10.64
N ALA A 65 0.44 -0.84 10.91
CA ALA A 65 0.62 0.06 12.04
C ALA A 65 -0.23 1.34 11.95
N SER A 66 -0.59 1.77 10.73
CA SER A 66 -1.46 2.91 10.47
C SER A 66 -2.95 2.58 10.57
N GLN A 67 -3.30 1.32 10.85
CA GLN A 67 -4.68 0.87 11.02
C GLN A 67 -5.59 1.18 9.82
N ILE A 68 -5.04 1.03 8.60
CA ILE A 68 -5.77 1.35 7.37
C ILE A 68 -6.95 0.41 7.15
N THR A 69 -6.84 -0.84 7.58
CA THR A 69 -7.91 -1.85 7.47
C THR A 69 -9.09 -1.51 8.38
N GLU A 70 -8.80 -1.08 9.60
CA GLU A 70 -9.78 -0.59 10.57
C GLU A 70 -10.44 0.68 10.04
N SER A 71 -9.64 1.64 9.55
CA SER A 71 -10.15 2.87 8.94
C SER A 71 -11.06 2.58 7.76
N ARG A 72 -10.72 1.60 6.92
CA ARG A 72 -11.58 1.10 5.84
C ARG A 72 -12.87 0.50 6.43
N SER A 73 -12.80 -0.34 7.45
CA SER A 73 -14.01 -0.90 8.09
C SER A 73 -14.94 0.19 8.63
N ARG A 74 -14.40 1.25 9.24
CA ARG A 74 -15.18 2.41 9.71
C ARG A 74 -15.85 3.17 8.57
N LEU A 75 -15.14 3.35 7.44
CA LEU A 75 -15.69 3.94 6.21
C LEU A 75 -16.88 3.12 5.70
N PHE A 76 -16.70 1.81 5.54
CA PHE A 76 -17.76 0.91 5.04
C PHE A 76 -18.91 0.73 6.05
N GLY A 77 -18.63 0.80 7.35
CA GLY A 77 -19.62 0.76 8.42
C GLY A 77 -20.45 2.05 8.54
N GLY A 78 -20.06 3.12 7.83
CA GLY A 78 -20.78 4.39 7.85
C GLY A 78 -20.56 5.20 9.12
N GLU A 79 -19.41 5.08 9.75
CA GLU A 79 -19.03 5.95 10.86
C GLU A 79 -18.78 7.40 10.40
N THR A 80 -18.87 8.34 11.36
CA THR A 80 -18.49 9.74 11.15
C THR A 80 -16.97 9.86 11.13
N ILE A 81 -16.37 9.64 9.96
CA ILE A 81 -14.91 9.72 9.76
C ILE A 81 -14.45 11.06 9.15
N ASN A 82 -15.35 11.86 8.58
CA ASN A 82 -15.04 13.24 8.20
C ASN A 82 -15.20 14.10 9.46
N PHE A 83 -14.13 14.19 10.25
CA PHE A 83 -14.15 14.79 11.58
C PHE A 83 -14.26 16.32 11.55
N THR A 84 -13.78 17.00 10.51
CA THR A 84 -13.89 18.47 10.44
C THR A 84 -15.32 18.92 10.16
N GLU A 85 -16.06 18.17 9.34
CA GLU A 85 -17.47 18.46 9.03
C GLU A 85 -18.48 17.63 9.85
N GLN A 86 -18.00 16.70 10.69
CA GLN A 86 -18.83 15.75 11.45
C GLN A 86 -19.78 14.94 10.56
N ARG A 87 -19.25 14.41 9.45
CA ARG A 87 -20.04 13.66 8.44
C ARG A 87 -19.57 12.23 8.22
N ARG A 88 -20.51 11.39 7.82
CA ARG A 88 -20.29 10.05 7.28
C ARG A 88 -19.84 10.13 5.82
N VAL A 89 -18.99 9.22 5.38
CA VAL A 89 -18.51 9.16 3.99
C VAL A 89 -19.02 7.87 3.36
N LEU A 90 -20.02 7.95 2.47
CA LEU A 90 -20.83 6.80 2.02
C LEU A 90 -20.91 6.65 0.50
N HIS A 91 -19.93 7.15 -0.26
CA HIS A 91 -19.95 7.07 -1.73
C HIS A 91 -20.05 5.62 -2.25
N MET A 92 -19.46 4.65 -1.54
CA MET A 92 -19.56 3.23 -1.87
C MET A 92 -20.98 2.69 -1.75
N ALA A 93 -21.79 3.19 -0.82
CA ALA A 93 -23.17 2.73 -0.60
C ALA A 93 -24.07 3.00 -1.82
N LEU A 94 -23.77 4.04 -2.60
CA LEU A 94 -24.51 4.40 -3.83
C LEU A 94 -24.36 3.36 -4.95
N ARG A 95 -23.33 2.49 -4.87
CA ARG A 95 -23.06 1.42 -5.85
C ARG A 95 -23.28 0.03 -5.29
N ARG A 96 -23.78 -0.08 -4.06
CA ARG A 96 -24.18 -1.38 -3.51
C ARG A 96 -25.41 -1.81 -4.30
N GLY A 97 -25.23 -2.72 -5.26
CA GLY A 97 -26.35 -3.35 -5.96
C GLY A 97 -27.35 -3.87 -4.94
N VAL A 98 -28.63 -3.73 -5.25
CA VAL A 98 -29.74 -4.22 -4.42
C VAL A 98 -29.53 -5.70 -4.10
#